data_AF-A0A975W2C8-F1
#
_entry.id   AF-A0A975W2C8-F1
#
_cell.length_a   1.000
_cell.length_b   1.000
_cell.length_c   1.000
_cell.angle_alpha   90.00
_cell.angle_beta   90.00
_cell.angle_gamma   90.00
#
_symmetry.space_group_name_H-M   'P 1'
#
loop_
_entity.id
_entity.type
_entity.pdbx_description
1 polymer ?
#
loop_
_entity_poly.entity_id
_entity_poly.type
_entity_poly.pdbx_seq_one_letter_code
_entity_poly.pdbx_strand_id
1 'polypeptide(L)'
;MQTELLKVTGMTCGGCTSNVTHALKAIPGVGEVKVSLSAGEATVQYDERLTSPDQLKSAVKGAGYGVDTTQHRAGTSRQGRLLRLTRADIHQ
;
A
#
# COMPACT_ATOMS: atom_id res chain seq x y z
N MET A 1 -7.21 -6.40 13.35
CA MET A 1 -7.55 -6.60 11.93
C MET A 1 -7.81 -5.25 11.29
N GLN A 2 -6.90 -4.81 10.43
CA GLN A 2 -6.99 -3.61 9.62
C GLN A 2 -7.26 -3.99 8.17
N THR A 3 -7.88 -3.09 7.42
CA THR A 3 -8.08 -3.24 5.98
C THR A 3 -7.30 -2.16 5.27
N GLU A 4 -6.44 -2.55 4.34
CA GLU A 4 -5.66 -1.62 3.52
C GLU A 4 -5.94 -1.82 2.04
N LEU A 5 -6.02 -0.70 1.33
CA LEU A 5 -6.23 -0.67 -0.10
C LEU A 5 -4.91 -0.36 -0.81
N LEU A 6 -4.48 -1.32 -1.62
CA LEU A 6 -3.25 -1.29 -2.40
C LEU A 6 -3.63 -1.10 -3.88
N LYS A 7 -3.15 -0.03 -4.51
CA LYS A 7 -3.20 0.11 -5.97
C LYS A 7 -2.10 -0.73 -6.58
N VAL A 8 -2.46 -1.74 -7.36
CA VAL A 8 -1.49 -2.64 -7.99
C VAL A 8 -1.41 -2.31 -9.47
N THR A 9 -0.24 -1.94 -9.94
CA THR A 9 0.04 -1.67 -11.35
C THR A 9 0.63 -2.91 -12.01
N GLY A 10 0.23 -3.17 -13.26
CA GLY A 10 0.66 -4.34 -14.03
C GLY A 10 -0.28 -5.56 -13.96
N MET A 11 -1.46 -5.45 -13.34
CA MET A 11 -2.50 -6.48 -13.44
C MET A 11 -3.22 -6.38 -14.80
N THR A 12 -2.73 -7.08 -15.82
CA THR A 12 -3.30 -7.07 -17.18
C THR A 12 -4.15 -8.28 -17.51
N CYS A 13 -4.16 -9.31 -16.66
CA CYS A 13 -4.90 -10.55 -16.90
C CYS A 13 -5.50 -11.11 -15.60
N GLY A 14 -6.60 -11.87 -15.71
CA GLY A 14 -7.21 -12.61 -14.60
C GLY A 14 -6.25 -13.56 -13.88
N GLY A 15 -5.21 -14.06 -14.55
CA GLY A 15 -4.16 -14.85 -13.89
C GLY A 15 -3.25 -14.02 -12.97
N CYS A 16 -3.07 -12.73 -13.25
CA CYS A 16 -2.21 -11.85 -12.46
C CYS A 16 -2.83 -11.54 -11.09
N THR A 17 -4.16 -11.46 -10.98
CA THR A 17 -4.82 -11.21 -9.70
C THR A 17 -4.67 -12.37 -8.73
N SER A 18 -4.79 -13.60 -9.22
CA SER A 18 -4.59 -14.80 -8.41
C SER A 18 -3.17 -14.81 -7.86
N ASN A 19 -2.17 -14.55 -8.70
CA ASN A 19 -0.77 -14.53 -8.28
C ASN A 19 -0.51 -13.49 -7.17
N VAL A 20 -1.01 -12.27 -7.33
CA VAL A 20 -0.91 -11.21 -6.31
C VAL A 20 -1.64 -11.60 -5.02
N THR A 21 -2.84 -12.20 -5.13
CA THR A 21 -3.62 -12.67 -3.99
C THR A 21 -2.87 -13.75 -3.21
N HIS A 22 -2.25 -14.71 -3.90
CA HIS A 22 -1.46 -15.76 -3.29
C HIS A 22 -0.21 -15.22 -2.60
N ALA A 23 0.51 -14.28 -3.23
CA ALA A 23 1.68 -13.64 -2.64
C ALA A 23 1.32 -12.88 -1.34
N LEU A 24 0.19 -12.19 -1.31
CA LEU A 24 -0.29 -11.48 -0.12
C LEU A 24 -0.76 -12.44 0.98
N LYS A 25 -1.49 -13.50 0.61
CA LYS A 25 -1.94 -14.53 1.58
C LYS A 25 -0.82 -15.35 2.19
N ALA A 26 0.36 -15.39 1.55
CA ALA A 26 1.53 -16.07 2.11
C ALA A 26 2.15 -15.32 3.30
N ILE A 27 1.78 -14.05 3.52
CA ILE A 27 2.33 -13.22 4.59
C ILE A 27 1.64 -13.55 5.93
N PRO A 28 2.41 -13.84 6.99
CA PRO A 28 1.84 -14.15 8.30
C PRO A 28 1.13 -12.93 8.90
N GLY A 29 -0.16 -13.08 9.20
CA GLY A 29 -1.01 -11.99 9.70
C GLY A 29 -1.95 -11.41 8.64
N VAL A 30 -1.85 -11.83 7.38
CA VAL A 30 -2.87 -11.56 6.35
C VAL A 30 -4.01 -12.57 6.49
N GLY A 31 -5.24 -12.05 6.53
CA GLY A 31 -6.46 -12.85 6.62
C GLY A 31 -7.18 -12.91 5.27
N GLU A 32 -7.95 -11.86 4.98
CA GLU A 32 -8.75 -11.78 3.76
C GLU A 32 -8.05 -10.92 2.70
N VAL A 33 -8.06 -11.36 1.44
CA VAL A 33 -7.54 -10.60 0.31
C VAL A 33 -8.59 -10.58 -0.78
N LYS A 34 -8.93 -9.38 -1.26
CA LYS A 34 -9.90 -9.12 -2.33
C LYS A 34 -9.23 -8.27 -3.38
N VAL A 35 -9.21 -8.74 -4.62
CA VAL A 35 -8.59 -8.01 -5.74
C VAL A 35 -9.65 -7.65 -6.78
N SER A 36 -9.64 -6.39 -7.19
CA SER A 36 -10.60 -5.79 -8.11
C SER A 36 -9.86 -5.34 -9.37
N LEU A 37 -9.94 -6.12 -10.45
CA LEU A 37 -9.37 -5.75 -11.76
C LEU A 37 -9.99 -4.48 -12.32
N SER A 38 -11.31 -4.34 -12.20
CA SER A 38 -12.05 -3.18 -12.73
C SER A 38 -11.58 -1.86 -12.12
N ALA A 39 -11.11 -1.88 -10.87
CA ALA A 39 -10.58 -0.72 -10.17
C ALA A 39 -9.04 -0.63 -10.21
N GLY A 40 -8.34 -1.74 -10.51
CA GLY A 40 -6.88 -1.82 -10.39
C GLY A 40 -6.40 -1.83 -8.93
N GLU A 41 -7.21 -2.36 -8.03
CA GLU A 41 -7.04 -2.22 -6.57
C GLU A 41 -7.11 -3.59 -5.88
N ALA A 42 -6.33 -3.75 -4.82
CA ALA A 42 -6.27 -4.92 -3.97
C ALA A 42 -6.52 -4.52 -2.51
N THR A 43 -7.62 -5.00 -1.96
CA THR A 43 -8.00 -4.82 -0.57
C THR A 43 -7.49 -5.99 0.26
N VAL A 44 -6.66 -5.69 1.27
CA VAL A 44 -6.02 -6.68 2.13
C VAL A 44 -6.41 -6.44 3.58
N GLN A 45 -6.99 -7.44 4.21
CA GLN A 45 -7.16 -7.49 5.65
C GLN A 45 -5.95 -8.14 6.30
N TYR A 46 -5.33 -7.43 7.23
CA TYR A 46 -4.16 -7.92 7.94
C TYR A 46 -4.14 -7.47 9.41
N ASP A 47 -3.32 -8.10 10.23
CA ASP A 47 -3.08 -7.69 11.61
C ASP A 47 -1.88 -6.73 11.69
N GLU A 48 -2.13 -5.48 12.08
CA GLU A 48 -1.10 -4.43 12.26
C GLU A 48 -0.03 -4.78 13.31
N ARG A 49 -0.29 -5.79 14.14
CA ARG A 49 0.68 -6.30 15.13
C ARG A 49 1.67 -7.29 14.53
N LEU A 50 1.32 -7.92 13.40
CA LEU A 50 2.09 -8.98 12.77
C LEU A 50 2.65 -8.57 11.40
N THR A 51 1.93 -7.70 10.70
CA THR A 51 2.25 -7.26 9.35
C THR A 51 2.13 -5.75 9.27
N SER A 52 2.97 -5.12 8.46
CA SER A 52 2.94 -3.68 8.17
C SER A 52 2.63 -3.44 6.69
N PRO A 53 2.08 -2.27 6.31
CA PRO A 53 1.79 -1.99 4.90
C PRO A 53 3.02 -2.03 4.00
N ASP A 54 4.19 -1.64 4.52
CA ASP A 54 5.45 -1.75 3.77
C ASP A 54 5.87 -3.19 3.47
N GLN A 55 5.51 -4.15 4.34
CA GLN A 55 5.74 -5.57 4.06
C GLN A 55 4.80 -6.07 2.96
N LEU A 56 3.52 -5.68 3.00
CA LEU A 56 2.56 -5.98 1.93
C LEU A 56 3.06 -5.44 0.58
N LYS A 57 3.55 -4.19 0.56
CA LYS A 57 4.14 -3.60 -0.65
C LYS A 57 5.34 -4.39 -1.15
N SER A 58 6.24 -4.76 -0.24
CA SER A 58 7.47 -5.48 -0.59
C SER A 58 7.17 -6.86 -1.17
N ALA A 59 6.16 -7.56 -0.66
CA ALA A 59 5.73 -8.84 -1.21
C ALA A 59 5.17 -8.70 -2.63
N VAL A 60 4.34 -7.69 -2.89
CA VAL A 60 3.79 -7.44 -4.24
C VAL A 60 4.90 -7.05 -5.22
N LYS A 61 5.87 -6.22 -4.79
CA LYS A 61 7.06 -5.89 -5.59
C LYS A 61 7.93 -7.11 -5.86
N GLY A 62 8.14 -7.97 -4.86
CA GLY A 62 8.87 -9.23 -5.01
C GLY A 62 8.20 -10.21 -5.98
N ALA A 63 6.87 -10.15 -6.09
CA ALA A 63 6.11 -10.89 -7.09
C ALA A 63 6.18 -10.29 -8.51
N GLY A 64 6.88 -9.17 -8.70
CA GLY A 64 7.08 -8.52 -10.00
C GLY A 64 6.01 -7.49 -10.38
N TYR A 65 5.17 -7.05 -9.43
CA TYR A 65 4.13 -6.05 -9.68
C TYR A 65 4.43 -4.72 -9.00
N GLY A 66 3.99 -3.62 -9.61
CA GLY A 66 4.05 -2.31 -8.95
C GLY A 66 2.92 -2.18 -7.95
N VAL A 67 3.17 -1.51 -6.83
CA VAL A 67 2.16 -1.31 -5.78
C VAL A 67 2.33 0.04 -5.09
N ASP A 68 1.20 0.69 -4.87
CA ASP A 68 1.08 1.97 -4.17
C ASP A 68 -0.02 1.87 -3.10
N THR A 69 0.19 2.45 -1.92
CA THR A 69 -0.84 2.45 -0.86
C THR A 69 -1.65 3.72 -0.97
N THR A 70 -2.96 3.61 -1.10
CA THR A 70 -3.78 4.80 -1.33
C THR A 70 -4.16 5.56 -0.08
N GLN A 71 -4.40 4.95 1.07
CA GLN A 71 -4.69 5.67 2.31
C GLN A 71 -4.67 4.67 3.47
N HIS A 72 -3.55 4.61 4.20
CA HIS A 72 -3.55 3.94 5.49
C HIS A 72 -4.28 4.84 6.48
N ARG A 73 -5.53 4.54 6.84
CA ARG A 73 -6.21 5.21 7.98
C ARG A 73 -5.66 4.66 9.31
N ALA A 74 -4.34 4.56 9.43
CA ALA A 74 -3.66 4.36 10.69
C ALA A 74 -3.70 5.72 11.42
N GLY A 75 -4.57 5.83 12.41
CA GLY A 75 -4.64 7.01 13.26
C GLY A 75 -3.36 7.21 14.05
N THR A 76 -2.38 7.92 13.47
CA THR A 76 -1.33 8.59 14.24
C THR A 76 -0.87 9.85 13.53
N SER A 77 -1.00 10.94 14.28
CA SER A 77 -0.63 12.32 13.99
C SER A 77 0.78 12.50 13.38
N ARG A 78 0.93 13.62 12.63
CA ARG A 78 2.16 14.21 12.03
C ARG A 78 2.42 13.95 10.53
N GLN A 79 1.48 14.32 9.66
CA GLN A 79 1.89 14.92 8.38
C GLN A 79 2.24 16.39 8.63
N GLY A 80 3.31 16.59 9.40
CA GLY A 80 3.88 17.90 9.70
C GLY A 80 4.62 18.44 8.48
N ARG A 81 3.97 19.38 7.79
CA ARG A 81 4.57 20.45 6.99
C ARG A 81 5.98 20.83 7.46
N LEU A 82 7.03 20.63 6.64
CA LEU A 82 8.18 21.55 6.58
C LEU A 82 9.17 21.27 5.42
N LEU A 83 9.14 22.10 4.38
CA LEU A 83 10.38 22.60 3.79
C LEU A 83 10.43 24.10 4.07
N ARG A 84 11.24 24.47 5.07
CA ARG A 84 11.73 25.83 5.25
C ARG A 84 12.72 26.09 4.13
N LEU A 85 12.51 27.13 3.34
CA LEU A 85 13.61 27.98 2.91
C LEU A 85 13.25 29.41 3.29
N THR A 86 14.24 30.05 3.89
CA THR A 86 14.20 31.23 4.73
C THR A 86 13.96 32.51 3.95
N ARG A 87 13.31 33.45 4.64
CA ARG A 87 13.41 34.91 4.42
C ARG A 87 14.84 35.29 4.00
N ALA A 88 14.99 35.88 2.82
CA ALA A 88 16.11 36.70 2.44
C ALA A 88 15.52 38.02 1.89
N ASP A 89 15.68 39.09 2.69
CA ASP A 89 15.93 40.49 2.28
C ASP A 89 14.85 41.18 1.42
N ILE A 90 13.96 42.03 1.95
CA ILE A 90 14.22 43.46 2.24
C ILE A 90 15.25 44.08 1.28
N HIS A 91 14.77 44.57 0.13
CA HIS A 91 15.03 45.93 -0.37
C HIS A 91 14.38 46.13 -1.75
N GLN A 92 13.50 47.13 -1.83
CA GLN A 92 13.33 48.19 -2.85
C GLN A 92 11.92 48.77 -2.66
#